data_AF-A0AAU7DHX9-F1
#
_entry.id   AF-A0AAU7DHX9-F1
#
_cell.length_a   1.000
_cell.length_b   1.000
_cell.length_c   1.000
_cell.angle_alpha   90.00
_cell.angle_beta   90.00
_cell.angle_gamma   90.00
#
_symmetry.space_group_name_H-M   'P 1'
#
loop_
_entity.id
_entity.type
_entity.pdbx_description
1 polymer ?
#
loop_
_entity_poly.entity_id
_entity_poly.type
_entity_poly.pdbx_seq_one_letter_code
_entity_poly.pdbx_strand_id
1 'polypeptide(L)'
;MESLTPSWEYGLNEAVAQRLVFGKDLVFTFGPYASVYTHLYHPNCVWIMTLGITLVDSLFLLCFGWLVKNARWQWPWILACGLAIPVTSPDAFLFSLPLLVGLIIFKLGLSSKGWAFEDKSIVALISLAFACLGLLPLIKGSLLLLTVGICIACFAFLSGQRRWTTGLICLIAPAISMAFFWVASGQPLIALPGYLSSMTLIISGYTEAMAVAGSQQILLLFMVGAGVMMLSIAIQKGISISQKGFLVFIFALFLFVGFKAGFVRQDLHFSEAMNCLALGSLFLATFHSDVKFSFGSKRLLAITLCATFLAFLPLLLSGAAIEESLVNQTSAGGQSTVGLKGLINNGPKLIHLVSLQESWRLHPWDFRVWAWREEFEQANREINKTSGLNFAIRGTADIYSYEQSSLLARGLPWDPRPVLQSYSAYTPELIRRDEQHLRDGEAPDNLIFRLETIDNRLPSLDDGQSWPAMLDNYSVSDSANEWVLLAKRPGAIRRESKYTALGTVSAELEDDVAVPAATGPIFVEISQRLSTVGKVISLVYKVPSLSLKVTMRNGEASVYRVSANTMETGFLLSPLVISNADFVRLFDSNAATRGDDAVKSIALEVPGERSVCWNKKYTVTFKQYEY
;
A
#
# COMPACT_ATOMS: atom_id res chain seq x y z
N MET A 1 -3.64 -11.85 13.30
CA MET A 1 -3.19 -10.84 12.31
C MET A 1 -4.45 -10.32 11.66
N GLU A 2 -4.77 -9.05 11.85
CA GLU A 2 -5.82 -8.38 11.07
C GLU A 2 -5.29 -8.26 9.63
N SER A 3 -5.86 -9.01 8.70
CA SER A 3 -5.66 -8.77 7.28
C SER A 3 -6.37 -7.46 6.94
N LEU A 4 -5.63 -6.46 6.44
CA LEU A 4 -6.22 -5.24 5.91
C LEU A 4 -7.30 -5.61 4.88
N THR A 5 -8.51 -5.12 5.05
CA THR A 5 -9.63 -5.56 4.21
C THR A 5 -9.50 -5.00 2.80
N PRO A 6 -9.85 -5.78 1.77
CA PRO A 6 -9.67 -5.40 0.35
C PRO A 6 -10.70 -4.35 -0.12
N SER A 7 -11.48 -3.77 0.79
CA SER A 7 -12.56 -2.86 0.46
C SER A 7 -12.10 -1.57 -0.25
N TRP A 8 -10.86 -1.13 0.00
CA TRP A 8 -10.27 0.00 -0.74
C TRP A 8 -10.22 -0.25 -2.25
N GLU A 9 -10.10 -1.51 -2.71
CA GLU A 9 -10.05 -1.85 -4.12
C GLU A 9 -11.35 -1.46 -4.83
N TYR A 10 -12.50 -1.67 -4.17
CA TYR A 10 -13.80 -1.23 -4.66
C TYR A 10 -13.85 0.30 -4.68
N GLY A 11 -13.42 0.96 -3.59
CA GLY A 11 -13.35 2.43 -3.52
C GLY A 11 -12.58 3.06 -4.68
N LEU A 12 -11.43 2.50 -5.07
CA LEU A 12 -10.66 3.03 -6.21
C LEU A 12 -11.41 2.91 -7.54
N ASN A 13 -12.06 1.77 -7.78
CA ASN A 13 -12.83 1.55 -8.99
C ASN A 13 -14.09 2.44 -9.04
N GLU A 14 -14.74 2.62 -7.91
CA GLU A 14 -15.89 3.51 -7.78
C GLU A 14 -15.48 4.97 -8.03
N ALA A 15 -14.34 5.41 -7.51
CA ALA A 15 -13.80 6.75 -7.76
C ALA A 15 -13.57 7.00 -9.26
N VAL A 16 -13.03 6.01 -9.99
CA VAL A 16 -12.89 6.09 -11.45
C VAL A 16 -14.26 6.13 -12.14
N ALA A 17 -15.22 5.31 -11.69
CA ALA A 17 -16.57 5.26 -12.25
C ALA A 17 -17.33 6.60 -12.07
N GLN A 18 -17.14 7.26 -10.93
CA GLN A 18 -17.71 8.57 -10.60
C GLN A 18 -16.90 9.75 -11.14
N ARG A 19 -15.74 9.50 -11.77
CA ARG A 19 -14.81 10.51 -12.31
C ARG A 19 -14.23 11.45 -11.25
N LEU A 20 -14.00 10.94 -10.04
CA LEU A 20 -13.25 11.65 -9.01
C LEU A 20 -11.81 11.89 -9.47
N VAL A 21 -11.25 13.04 -9.12
CA VAL A 21 -9.91 13.45 -9.54
C VAL A 21 -8.85 12.91 -8.57
N PHE A 22 -8.04 11.97 -9.03
CA PHE A 22 -6.92 11.43 -8.26
C PHE A 22 -5.87 12.52 -7.98
N GLY A 23 -5.39 12.57 -6.74
CA GLY A 23 -4.50 13.61 -6.22
C GLY A 23 -5.20 14.84 -5.64
N LYS A 24 -6.53 14.94 -5.82
CA LYS A 24 -7.36 16.03 -5.26
C LYS A 24 -8.53 15.47 -4.45
N ASP A 25 -9.49 14.83 -5.14
CA ASP A 25 -10.70 14.28 -4.54
C ASP A 25 -10.41 12.91 -3.91
N LEU A 26 -9.37 12.21 -4.39
CA LEU A 26 -8.88 10.96 -3.80
C LEU A 26 -7.35 10.92 -3.79
N VAL A 27 -6.75 10.60 -2.64
CA VAL A 27 -5.31 10.46 -2.44
C VAL A 27 -5.03 9.08 -1.83
N PHE A 28 -4.40 8.22 -2.62
CA PHE A 28 -4.07 6.86 -2.21
C PHE A 28 -2.75 6.39 -2.82
N THR A 29 -2.25 5.22 -2.41
CA THR A 29 -1.01 4.62 -2.94
C THR A 29 -1.15 4.14 -4.40
N PHE A 30 -2.38 4.00 -4.90
CA PHE A 30 -2.72 3.57 -6.24
C PHE A 30 -3.35 4.70 -7.06
N GLY A 31 -3.27 4.57 -8.38
CA GLY A 31 -3.88 5.51 -9.31
C GLY A 31 -5.12 4.95 -10.02
N PRO A 32 -5.59 5.61 -11.09
CA PRO A 32 -6.82 5.24 -11.78
C PRO A 32 -6.76 3.88 -12.50
N TYR A 33 -5.58 3.27 -12.62
CA TYR A 33 -5.39 1.93 -13.20
C TYR A 33 -5.20 0.85 -12.12
N ALA A 34 -5.60 1.10 -10.87
CA ALA A 34 -5.49 0.15 -9.77
C ALA A 34 -6.08 -1.23 -10.09
N SER A 35 -7.16 -1.31 -10.87
CA SER A 35 -7.79 -2.56 -11.30
C SER A 35 -6.85 -3.50 -12.06
N VAL A 36 -5.82 -2.97 -12.73
CA VAL A 36 -4.79 -3.81 -13.39
C VAL A 36 -3.97 -4.59 -12.37
N TYR A 37 -3.79 -4.03 -11.17
CA TYR A 37 -3.16 -4.68 -10.04
C TYR A 37 -4.14 -5.61 -9.32
N THR A 38 -5.30 -5.10 -8.90
CA THR A 38 -6.22 -5.78 -7.99
C THR A 38 -7.07 -6.85 -8.65
N HIS A 39 -7.25 -6.77 -9.97
CA HIS A 39 -8.17 -7.62 -10.75
C HIS A 39 -9.64 -7.49 -10.36
N LEU A 40 -9.96 -6.62 -9.40
CA LEU A 40 -11.33 -6.23 -9.10
C LEU A 40 -11.87 -5.37 -10.24
N TYR A 41 -13.05 -5.71 -10.73
CA TYR A 41 -13.70 -4.98 -11.81
C TYR A 41 -14.90 -4.19 -11.32
N HIS A 42 -15.22 -3.12 -12.06
CA HIS A 42 -16.45 -2.37 -11.90
C HIS A 42 -17.08 -2.14 -13.29
N PRO A 43 -18.40 -2.35 -13.48
CA PRO A 43 -19.03 -2.35 -14.80
C PRO A 43 -18.79 -1.10 -15.66
N ASN A 44 -18.60 0.06 -15.03
CA ASN A 44 -18.41 1.34 -15.72
C ASN A 44 -16.96 1.57 -16.20
N CYS A 45 -15.98 0.85 -15.66
CA CYS A 45 -14.56 1.06 -15.96
C CYS A 45 -13.79 -0.24 -16.25
N VAL A 46 -14.48 -1.38 -16.37
CA VAL A 46 -13.86 -2.68 -16.57
C VAL A 46 -12.93 -2.80 -17.79
N TRP A 47 -13.12 -1.96 -18.81
CA TRP A 47 -12.20 -1.89 -19.95
C TRP A 47 -10.79 -1.40 -19.55
N ILE A 48 -10.67 -0.58 -18.50
CA ILE A 48 -9.37 -0.12 -17.94
C ILE A 48 -8.59 -1.33 -17.44
N MET A 49 -9.28 -2.19 -16.69
CA MET A 49 -8.74 -3.45 -16.20
C MET A 49 -8.35 -4.37 -17.35
N THR A 50 -9.28 -4.68 -18.26
CA THR A 50 -9.07 -5.70 -19.30
C THR A 50 -7.94 -5.32 -20.26
N LEU A 51 -7.95 -4.08 -20.77
CA LEU A 51 -6.93 -3.58 -21.68
C LEU A 51 -5.60 -3.38 -20.97
N GLY A 52 -5.62 -2.89 -19.72
CA GLY A 52 -4.41 -2.69 -18.93
C GLY A 52 -3.69 -4.01 -18.60
N ILE A 53 -4.42 -5.03 -18.16
CA ILE A 53 -3.88 -6.39 -17.93
C ILE A 53 -3.31 -6.95 -19.24
N THR A 54 -4.11 -6.93 -20.31
CA THR A 54 -3.67 -7.43 -21.63
C THR A 54 -2.40 -6.74 -22.10
N LEU A 55 -2.29 -5.43 -21.94
CA LEU A 55 -1.11 -4.66 -22.33
C LEU A 55 0.13 -5.03 -21.49
N VAL A 56 0.00 -5.07 -20.16
CA VAL A 56 1.09 -5.38 -19.24
C VAL A 56 1.59 -6.81 -19.45
N ASP A 57 0.67 -7.78 -19.54
CA ASP A 57 1.02 -9.20 -19.71
C ASP A 57 1.63 -9.46 -21.09
N SER A 58 1.06 -8.86 -22.15
CA SER A 58 1.64 -8.96 -23.49
C SER A 58 3.05 -8.38 -23.52
N LEU A 59 3.27 -7.21 -22.90
CA LEU A 59 4.61 -6.63 -22.82
C LEU A 59 5.55 -7.54 -22.06
N PHE A 60 5.13 -8.08 -20.91
CA PHE A 60 5.94 -9.00 -20.12
C PHE A 60 6.36 -10.23 -20.93
N LEU A 61 5.40 -10.90 -21.58
CA LEU A 61 5.66 -12.08 -22.41
C LEU A 61 6.59 -11.78 -23.59
N LEU A 62 6.39 -10.64 -24.27
CA LEU A 62 7.24 -10.21 -25.38
C LEU A 62 8.67 -9.91 -24.89
N CYS A 63 8.81 -9.15 -23.81
CA CYS A 63 10.10 -8.78 -23.24
C CYS A 63 10.86 -10.01 -22.71
N PHE A 64 10.19 -10.86 -21.94
CA PHE A 64 10.75 -12.08 -21.39
C PHE A 64 11.13 -13.06 -22.50
N GLY A 65 10.22 -13.33 -23.44
CA GLY A 65 10.48 -14.20 -24.59
C GLY A 65 11.67 -13.73 -25.43
N TRP A 66 11.79 -12.42 -25.66
CA TRP A 66 12.93 -11.84 -26.36
C TRP A 66 14.25 -11.95 -25.56
N LEU A 67 14.18 -11.81 -24.23
CA LEU A 67 15.33 -11.98 -23.34
C LEU A 67 15.89 -13.41 -23.42
N VAL A 68 15.02 -14.42 -23.40
CA VAL A 68 15.42 -15.84 -23.32
C VAL A 68 15.53 -16.55 -24.66
N LYS A 69 15.20 -15.92 -25.80
CA LYS A 69 15.19 -16.55 -27.14
C LYS A 69 16.47 -17.32 -27.53
N ASN A 70 17.62 -16.93 -26.98
CA ASN A 70 18.93 -17.55 -27.26
C ASN A 70 19.32 -18.64 -26.23
N ALA A 71 18.51 -18.86 -25.19
CA ALA A 71 18.80 -19.77 -24.07
C ALA A 71 18.25 -21.19 -24.31
N ARG A 72 18.52 -21.78 -25.49
CA ARG A 72 17.87 -23.02 -25.95
C ARG A 72 17.97 -24.21 -24.97
N TRP A 73 19.09 -24.36 -24.28
CA TRP A 73 19.34 -25.45 -23.33
C TRP A 73 18.78 -25.21 -21.93
N GLN A 74 18.35 -23.98 -21.63
CA GLN A 74 17.80 -23.60 -20.34
C GLN A 74 16.27 -23.58 -20.35
N TRP A 75 15.59 -23.74 -21.49
CA TRP A 75 14.12 -23.79 -21.55
C TRP A 75 13.48 -24.78 -20.58
N PRO A 76 13.99 -26.00 -20.38
CA PRO A 76 13.42 -26.90 -19.37
C PRO A 76 13.49 -26.32 -17.95
N TRP A 77 14.58 -25.61 -17.63
CA TRP A 77 14.76 -24.94 -16.34
C TRP A 77 13.95 -23.64 -16.22
N ILE A 78 13.82 -22.89 -17.31
CA ILE A 78 12.98 -21.69 -17.39
C ILE A 78 11.51 -22.08 -17.25
N LEU A 79 11.09 -23.17 -17.89
CA LEU A 79 9.74 -23.72 -17.77
C LEU A 79 9.54 -24.32 -16.37
N ALA A 80 10.50 -25.08 -15.84
CA ALA A 80 10.41 -25.60 -14.48
C ALA A 80 10.37 -24.48 -13.43
N CYS A 81 11.20 -23.44 -13.58
CA CYS A 81 11.17 -22.28 -12.69
C CYS A 81 9.95 -21.39 -12.95
N GLY A 82 9.47 -21.22 -14.17
CA GLY A 82 8.25 -20.47 -14.46
C GLY A 82 6.98 -21.18 -13.97
N LEU A 83 6.99 -22.51 -13.92
CA LEU A 83 5.93 -23.33 -13.34
C LEU A 83 6.07 -23.46 -11.80
N ALA A 84 7.30 -23.40 -11.27
CA ALA A 84 7.59 -23.52 -9.84
C ALA A 84 7.71 -22.18 -9.08
N ILE A 85 7.91 -21.07 -9.80
CA ILE A 85 7.76 -19.69 -9.32
C ILE A 85 6.38 -19.26 -9.80
N PRO A 86 5.28 -19.57 -9.09
CA PRO A 86 4.19 -18.64 -9.12
C PRO A 86 4.82 -17.33 -8.67
N VAL A 87 4.79 -16.33 -9.54
CA VAL A 87 4.99 -14.97 -9.08
C VAL A 87 3.77 -14.72 -8.21
N THR A 88 3.88 -15.09 -6.92
CA THR A 88 2.74 -15.11 -6.00
C THR A 88 2.29 -13.69 -5.68
N SER A 89 3.12 -12.70 -6.01
CA SER A 89 2.80 -11.31 -5.77
C SER A 89 2.71 -10.46 -7.03
N PRO A 90 1.58 -9.74 -7.21
CA PRO A 90 1.40 -8.76 -8.29
C PRO A 90 2.48 -7.67 -8.29
N ASP A 91 3.00 -7.30 -7.10
CA ASP A 91 4.07 -6.31 -6.93
C ASP A 91 5.38 -6.75 -7.59
N ALA A 92 5.88 -7.95 -7.26
CA ALA A 92 7.13 -8.44 -7.83
C ALA A 92 7.04 -8.59 -9.36
N PHE A 93 5.88 -9.01 -9.88
CA PHE A 93 5.60 -9.06 -11.32
C PHE A 93 5.75 -7.67 -11.96
N LEU A 94 5.03 -6.67 -11.46
CA LEU A 94 5.06 -5.32 -12.03
C LEU A 94 6.43 -4.65 -11.87
N PHE A 95 7.12 -4.86 -10.73
CA PHE A 95 8.48 -4.36 -10.53
C PHE A 95 9.48 -4.97 -11.53
N SER A 96 9.26 -6.21 -11.92
CA SER A 96 10.19 -6.90 -12.82
C SER A 96 10.13 -6.39 -14.26
N LEU A 97 9.04 -5.71 -14.66
CA LEU A 97 8.83 -5.25 -16.04
C LEU A 97 9.80 -4.13 -16.46
N PRO A 98 9.98 -3.02 -15.69
CA PRO A 98 11.07 -2.08 -15.93
C PRO A 98 12.44 -2.76 -16.00
N LEU A 99 12.73 -3.72 -15.11
CA LEU A 99 14.01 -4.44 -15.10
C LEU A 99 14.21 -5.21 -16.41
N LEU A 100 13.20 -5.93 -16.90
CA LEU A 100 13.24 -6.62 -18.18
C LEU A 100 13.55 -5.67 -19.34
N VAL A 101 12.88 -4.51 -19.41
CA VAL A 101 13.14 -3.50 -20.43
C VAL A 101 14.59 -3.00 -20.35
N GLY A 102 15.10 -2.76 -19.14
CA GLY A 102 16.51 -2.39 -18.92
C GLY A 102 17.49 -3.48 -19.39
N LEU A 103 17.19 -4.76 -19.13
CA LEU A 103 17.98 -5.90 -19.60
C LEU A 103 17.96 -6.05 -21.13
N ILE A 104 16.85 -5.70 -21.78
CA ILE A 104 16.75 -5.68 -23.24
C ILE A 104 17.71 -4.63 -23.81
N ILE A 105 17.70 -3.41 -23.27
CA ILE A 105 18.64 -2.34 -23.66
C ILE A 105 20.09 -2.80 -23.45
N PHE A 106 20.38 -3.45 -22.33
CA PHE A 106 21.70 -4.01 -22.08
C PHE A 106 22.11 -5.05 -23.13
N LYS A 107 21.22 -6.00 -23.42
CA LYS A 107 21.47 -7.07 -24.40
C LYS A 107 21.66 -6.52 -25.82
N LEU A 108 20.91 -5.50 -26.21
CA LEU A 108 21.11 -4.79 -27.48
C LEU A 108 22.47 -4.09 -27.52
N GLY A 109 22.88 -3.45 -26.42
CA GLY A 109 24.19 -2.82 -26.28
C GLY A 109 25.38 -3.79 -26.29
N LEU A 110 25.15 -5.08 -26.05
CA LEU A 110 26.15 -6.14 -26.21
C LEU A 110 26.22 -6.71 -27.63
N SER A 111 25.27 -6.40 -28.51
CA SER A 111 25.22 -7.00 -29.84
C SER A 111 26.45 -6.61 -30.66
N SER A 112 27.11 -7.61 -31.27
CA SER A 112 28.23 -7.39 -32.19
C SER A 112 27.82 -6.64 -33.46
N LYS A 113 26.51 -6.55 -33.71
CA LYS A 113 25.92 -5.82 -34.83
C LYS A 113 25.65 -4.38 -34.38
N GLY A 114 26.60 -3.49 -34.65
CA GLY A 114 26.53 -2.07 -34.27
C GLY A 114 25.29 -1.32 -34.78
N TRP A 115 24.53 -1.87 -35.73
CA TRP A 115 23.31 -1.31 -36.30
C TRP A 115 22.02 -1.60 -35.51
N ALA A 116 22.08 -2.36 -34.41
CA ALA A 116 20.85 -2.75 -33.68
C ALA A 116 19.98 -1.56 -33.23
N PHE A 117 20.60 -0.40 -32.93
CA PHE A 117 19.90 0.84 -32.58
C PHE A 117 19.56 1.73 -33.79
N GLU A 118 19.96 1.33 -34.99
CA GLU A 118 19.64 2.01 -36.26
C GLU A 118 18.48 1.32 -37.00
N ASP A 119 18.18 0.05 -36.66
CA ASP A 119 17.00 -0.65 -37.15
C ASP A 119 15.72 -0.02 -36.60
N LYS A 120 14.92 0.53 -37.51
CA LYS A 120 13.63 1.17 -37.20
C LYS A 120 12.68 0.25 -36.44
N SER A 121 12.72 -1.05 -36.70
CA SER A 121 11.86 -2.05 -36.04
C SER A 121 12.25 -2.23 -34.58
N ILE A 122 13.55 -2.24 -34.29
CA ILE A 122 14.07 -2.34 -32.92
C ILE A 122 13.78 -1.05 -32.16
N VAL A 123 13.99 0.11 -32.78
CA VAL A 123 13.67 1.41 -32.16
C VAL A 123 12.16 1.53 -31.90
N ALA A 124 11.30 1.05 -32.79
CA ALA A 124 9.86 1.01 -32.57
C ALA A 124 9.49 0.10 -31.39
N LEU A 125 10.11 -1.07 -31.28
CA LEU A 125 9.92 -1.98 -30.14
C LEU A 125 10.37 -1.36 -28.81
N ILE A 126 11.53 -0.68 -28.79
CA ILE A 126 12.00 0.07 -27.62
C ILE A 126 10.99 1.16 -27.26
N SER A 127 10.55 1.95 -28.24
CA SER A 127 9.59 3.03 -28.04
C SER A 127 8.29 2.51 -27.44
N LEU A 128 7.76 1.40 -27.96
CA LEU A 128 6.56 0.75 -27.45
C LEU A 128 6.76 0.23 -26.03
N ALA A 129 7.86 -0.47 -25.76
CA ALA A 129 8.16 -1.00 -24.43
C ALA A 129 8.24 0.11 -23.38
N PHE A 130 8.95 1.20 -23.69
CA PHE A 130 9.06 2.37 -22.81
C PHE A 130 7.74 3.15 -22.70
N ALA A 131 6.94 3.23 -23.76
CA ALA A 131 5.60 3.81 -23.67
C ALA A 131 4.72 3.00 -22.70
N CYS A 132 4.75 1.67 -22.73
CA CYS A 132 4.00 0.85 -21.78
C CYS A 132 4.44 1.06 -20.33
N LEU A 133 5.72 1.38 -20.07
CA LEU A 133 6.17 1.70 -18.71
C LEU A 133 5.49 2.97 -18.15
N GLY A 134 5.01 3.88 -19.00
CA GLY A 134 4.26 5.06 -18.59
C GLY A 134 2.93 4.75 -17.90
N LEU A 135 2.37 3.55 -18.09
CA LEU A 135 1.17 3.09 -17.39
C LEU A 135 1.44 2.75 -15.92
N LEU A 136 2.64 2.22 -15.61
CA LEU A 136 2.93 1.63 -14.30
C LEU A 136 2.75 2.59 -13.12
N PRO A 137 3.21 3.86 -13.18
CA PRO A 137 2.99 4.82 -12.09
C PRO A 137 1.51 5.18 -11.86
N LEU A 138 0.64 4.94 -12.84
CA LEU A 138 -0.81 5.15 -12.72
C LEU A 138 -1.53 3.91 -12.18
N ILE A 139 -0.86 2.76 -12.13
CA ILE A 139 -1.33 1.58 -11.41
C ILE A 139 -1.01 1.78 -9.93
N LYS A 140 0.28 1.87 -9.57
CA LYS A 140 0.75 1.96 -8.18
C LYS A 140 1.93 2.94 -8.06
N GLY A 141 1.89 3.82 -7.07
CA GLY A 141 2.88 4.89 -6.90
C GLY A 141 4.32 4.40 -6.68
N SER A 142 4.52 3.21 -6.09
CA SER A 142 5.85 2.60 -5.91
C SER A 142 6.57 2.30 -7.23
N LEU A 143 5.82 2.11 -8.33
CA LEU A 143 6.37 1.86 -9.66
C LEU A 143 6.99 3.12 -10.30
N LEU A 144 6.67 4.31 -9.78
CA LEU A 144 7.21 5.58 -10.29
C LEU A 144 8.73 5.64 -10.11
N LEU A 145 9.23 5.36 -8.91
CA LEU A 145 10.67 5.41 -8.60
C LEU A 145 11.45 4.44 -9.49
N LEU A 146 10.94 3.21 -9.63
CA LEU A 146 11.57 2.17 -10.42
C LEU A 146 11.59 2.51 -11.92
N THR A 147 10.46 2.97 -12.44
CA THR A 147 10.31 3.36 -13.85
C THR A 147 11.23 4.52 -14.19
N VAL A 148 11.18 5.61 -13.41
CA VAL A 148 12.02 6.80 -13.64
C VAL A 148 13.51 6.45 -13.53
N GLY A 149 13.90 5.68 -12.49
CA GLY A 149 15.29 5.30 -12.29
C GLY A 149 15.84 4.45 -13.44
N ILE A 150 15.06 3.52 -13.98
CA ILE A 150 15.47 2.70 -15.13
C ILE A 150 15.52 3.52 -16.42
N CYS A 151 14.57 4.44 -16.64
CA CYS A 151 14.61 5.35 -17.79
C CYS A 151 15.88 6.21 -17.79
N ILE A 152 16.25 6.78 -16.63
CA ILE A 152 17.49 7.54 -16.45
C ILE A 152 18.72 6.66 -16.68
N ALA A 153 18.75 5.44 -16.13
CA ALA A 153 19.86 4.52 -16.32
C ALA A 153 20.05 4.15 -17.80
N CYS A 154 18.96 3.84 -18.51
CA CYS A 154 18.99 3.52 -19.93
C CYS A 154 19.45 4.71 -20.77
N PHE A 155 18.97 5.92 -20.46
CA PHE A 155 19.44 7.14 -21.11
C PHE A 155 20.95 7.35 -20.91
N ALA A 156 21.44 7.25 -19.68
CA ALA A 156 22.86 7.42 -19.37
C ALA A 156 23.73 6.37 -20.08
N PHE A 157 23.30 5.11 -20.07
CA PHE A 157 24.00 4.00 -20.72
C PHE A 157 24.07 4.15 -22.25
N LEU A 158 22.96 4.55 -22.89
CA LEU A 158 22.91 4.78 -24.33
C LEU A 158 23.66 6.04 -24.76
N SER A 159 23.64 7.10 -23.94
CA SER A 159 24.40 8.33 -24.18
C SER A 159 25.91 8.06 -24.14
N GLY A 160 26.37 7.21 -23.20
CA GLY A 160 27.76 6.72 -23.17
C GLY A 160 28.17 5.94 -24.42
N GLN A 161 27.21 5.32 -25.11
CA GLN A 161 27.41 4.64 -26.40
C GLN A 161 27.17 5.55 -27.61
N ARG A 162 27.01 6.86 -27.40
CA ARG A 162 26.68 7.87 -28.43
C ARG A 162 25.35 7.62 -29.14
N ARG A 163 24.40 6.91 -28.52
CA ARG A 163 23.04 6.63 -29.03
C ARG A 163 21.99 7.53 -28.36
N TRP A 164 22.20 8.85 -28.44
CA TRP A 164 21.43 9.87 -27.71
C TRP A 164 19.95 9.91 -28.12
N THR A 165 19.63 9.69 -29.39
CA THR A 165 18.25 9.68 -29.90
C THR A 165 17.42 8.57 -29.27
N THR A 166 17.93 7.34 -29.26
CA THR A 166 17.30 6.21 -28.57
C THR A 166 17.24 6.43 -27.07
N GLY A 167 18.30 7.02 -26.49
CA GLY A 167 18.29 7.42 -25.08
C GLY A 167 17.14 8.38 -24.75
N LEU A 168 16.92 9.41 -25.57
CA LEU A 168 15.83 10.37 -25.38
C LEU A 168 14.46 9.70 -25.48
N ILE A 169 14.30 8.72 -26.38
CA ILE A 169 13.08 7.91 -26.46
C ILE A 169 12.80 7.22 -25.12
N CYS A 170 13.83 6.64 -24.46
CA CYS A 170 13.67 6.01 -23.16
C CYS A 170 13.15 6.95 -22.06
N LEU A 171 13.39 8.27 -22.17
CA LEU A 171 12.88 9.26 -21.21
C LEU A 171 11.52 9.83 -21.61
N ILE A 172 11.33 10.14 -22.89
CA ILE A 172 10.17 10.90 -23.38
C ILE A 172 8.96 9.99 -23.59
N ALA A 173 9.15 8.79 -24.15
CA ALA A 173 8.06 7.85 -24.42
C ALA A 173 7.21 7.51 -23.17
N PRO A 174 7.78 7.17 -22.00
CA PRO A 174 6.97 6.88 -20.80
C PRO A 174 6.26 8.12 -20.29
N ALA A 175 6.87 9.31 -20.38
CA ALA A 175 6.24 10.56 -19.92
C ALA A 175 5.02 10.94 -20.77
N ILE A 176 5.14 10.86 -22.10
CA ILE A 176 4.02 11.10 -23.03
C ILE A 176 2.93 10.06 -22.80
N SER A 177 3.31 8.79 -22.67
CA SER A 177 2.36 7.69 -22.47
C SER A 177 1.64 7.80 -21.13
N MET A 178 2.32 8.20 -20.05
CA MET A 178 1.69 8.47 -18.76
C MET A 178 0.64 9.59 -18.87
N ALA A 179 0.94 10.69 -19.57
CA ALA A 179 -0.04 11.74 -19.82
C ALA A 179 -1.22 11.24 -20.66
N PHE A 180 -0.97 10.40 -21.66
CA PHE A 180 -2.00 9.77 -22.47
C PHE A 180 -2.93 8.88 -21.63
N PHE A 181 -2.37 7.94 -20.85
CA PHE A 181 -3.17 7.05 -20.00
C PHE A 181 -3.90 7.82 -18.90
N TRP A 182 -3.30 8.86 -18.34
CA TRP A 182 -3.97 9.76 -17.40
C TRP A 182 -5.25 10.34 -17.99
N VAL A 183 -5.16 10.97 -19.16
CA VAL A 183 -6.34 11.54 -19.86
C VAL A 183 -7.31 10.44 -20.30
N ALA A 184 -6.81 9.28 -20.75
CA ALA A 184 -7.64 8.16 -21.17
C ALA A 184 -8.49 7.59 -20.02
N SER A 185 -8.00 7.67 -18.78
CA SER A 185 -8.77 7.31 -17.57
C SER A 185 -9.81 8.35 -17.16
N GLY A 186 -10.00 9.41 -17.96
CA GLY A 186 -10.97 10.47 -17.70
C GLY A 186 -10.46 11.58 -16.77
N GLN A 187 -9.17 11.55 -16.41
CA GLN A 187 -8.58 12.52 -15.50
C GLN A 187 -8.14 13.81 -16.23
N PRO A 188 -8.35 15.00 -15.64
CA PRO A 188 -7.92 16.25 -16.26
C PRO A 188 -6.38 16.38 -16.23
N LEU A 189 -5.78 16.76 -17.36
CA LEU A 189 -4.32 16.80 -17.50
C LEU A 189 -3.63 17.74 -16.48
N ILE A 190 -4.31 18.83 -16.10
CA ILE A 190 -3.83 19.79 -15.09
C ILE A 190 -3.71 19.18 -13.68
N ALA A 191 -4.39 18.05 -13.40
CA ALA A 191 -4.33 17.37 -12.11
C ALA A 191 -3.15 16.39 -11.99
N LEU A 192 -2.49 16.02 -13.09
CA LEU A 192 -1.38 15.06 -13.07
C LEU A 192 -0.21 15.49 -12.14
N PRO A 193 0.22 16.77 -12.12
CA PRO A 193 1.22 17.21 -11.14
C PRO A 193 0.72 17.09 -9.69
N GLY A 194 -0.57 17.35 -9.45
CA GLY A 194 -1.22 17.19 -8.15
C GLY A 194 -1.14 15.75 -7.66
N TYR A 195 -1.49 14.79 -8.53
CA TYR A 195 -1.33 13.36 -8.29
C TYR A 195 0.11 12.98 -7.95
N LEU A 196 1.09 13.37 -8.77
CA LEU A 196 2.50 13.06 -8.48
C LEU A 196 2.98 13.67 -7.16
N SER A 197 2.49 14.87 -6.82
CA SER A 197 2.83 15.53 -5.54
C SER A 197 2.21 14.79 -4.35
N SER A 198 0.96 14.33 -4.45
CA SER A 198 0.29 13.60 -3.37
C SER A 198 0.95 12.25 -3.07
N MET A 199 1.55 11.62 -4.08
CA MET A 199 2.35 10.39 -3.88
C MET A 199 3.54 10.64 -2.96
N THR A 200 4.16 11.82 -3.00
CA THR A 200 5.30 12.12 -2.12
C THR A 200 4.87 12.23 -0.66
N LEU A 201 3.68 12.78 -0.39
CA LEU A 201 3.09 12.84 0.96
C LEU A 201 2.88 11.42 1.51
N ILE A 202 2.23 10.55 0.75
CA ILE A 202 2.00 9.15 1.13
C ILE A 202 3.32 8.41 1.38
N ILE A 203 4.28 8.49 0.45
CA ILE A 203 5.58 7.79 0.56
C ILE A 203 6.36 8.27 1.79
N SER A 204 6.34 9.58 2.08
CA SER A 204 7.11 10.15 3.19
C SER A 204 6.66 9.67 4.57
N GLY A 205 5.35 9.48 4.77
CA GLY A 205 4.78 8.99 6.04
C GLY A 205 4.68 7.46 6.14
N TYR A 206 4.65 6.74 5.01
CA TYR A 206 4.38 5.30 4.97
C TYR A 206 5.32 4.46 5.85
N THR A 207 6.63 4.71 5.77
CA THR A 207 7.63 3.86 6.45
C THR A 207 7.43 3.86 7.96
N GLU A 208 7.14 5.02 8.54
CA GLU A 208 6.92 5.17 9.97
C GLU A 208 5.57 4.55 10.38
N ALA A 209 4.51 4.89 9.65
CA ALA A 209 3.16 4.44 9.97
C ALA A 209 2.96 2.93 9.80
N MET A 210 3.59 2.31 8.81
CA MET A 210 3.35 0.90 8.43
C MET A 210 4.44 -0.07 8.88
N ALA A 211 5.48 0.40 9.57
CA ALA A 211 6.58 -0.46 10.04
C ALA A 211 6.09 -1.59 10.97
N VAL A 212 6.46 -2.83 10.68
CA VAL A 212 6.22 -3.97 11.58
C VAL A 212 7.50 -4.76 11.68
N ALA A 213 7.94 -5.06 12.90
CA ALA A 213 9.15 -5.85 13.14
C ALA A 213 8.93 -7.31 12.73
N GLY A 214 9.99 -7.97 12.26
CA GLY A 214 9.95 -9.38 11.86
C GLY A 214 11.30 -10.05 12.00
N SER A 215 11.41 -11.27 11.46
CA SER A 215 12.60 -12.12 11.63
C SER A 215 13.87 -11.51 11.02
N GLN A 216 14.89 -11.31 11.85
CA GLN A 216 16.21 -10.84 11.39
C GLN A 216 16.92 -11.89 10.52
N GLN A 217 16.59 -13.18 10.67
CA GLN A 217 17.19 -14.26 9.88
C GLN A 217 16.74 -14.19 8.41
N ILE A 218 15.44 -13.95 8.16
CA ILE A 218 14.90 -13.78 6.81
C ILE A 218 15.52 -12.55 6.12
N LEU A 219 15.65 -11.45 6.88
CA LEU A 219 16.35 -10.25 6.42
C LEU A 219 17.80 -10.56 6.04
N LEU A 220 18.54 -11.29 6.87
CA LEU A 220 19.92 -11.67 6.57
C LEU A 220 20.01 -12.54 5.30
N LEU A 221 19.12 -13.50 5.13
CA LEU A 221 19.06 -14.36 3.94
C LEU A 221 18.82 -13.54 2.66
N PHE A 222 17.90 -12.56 2.70
CA PHE A 222 17.71 -11.62 1.59
C PHE A 222 19.01 -10.88 1.26
N MET A 223 19.65 -10.28 2.27
CA MET A 223 20.86 -9.48 2.10
C MET A 223 22.01 -10.30 1.53
N VAL A 224 22.19 -11.54 1.99
CA VAL A 224 23.18 -12.48 1.45
C VAL A 224 22.87 -12.81 -0.01
N GLY A 225 21.62 -13.17 -0.34
CA GLY A 225 21.22 -13.47 -1.72
C GLY A 225 21.42 -12.30 -2.68
N ALA A 226 20.98 -11.11 -2.28
CA ALA A 226 21.19 -9.86 -3.01
C ALA A 226 22.69 -9.57 -3.20
N GLY A 227 23.49 -9.72 -2.14
CA GLY A 227 24.95 -9.54 -2.17
C GLY A 227 25.65 -10.50 -3.12
N VAL A 228 25.29 -11.79 -3.12
CA VAL A 228 25.84 -12.77 -4.05
C VAL A 228 25.46 -12.45 -5.49
N MET A 229 24.23 -11.98 -5.74
CA MET A 229 23.80 -11.56 -7.07
C MET A 229 24.58 -10.34 -7.57
N MET A 230 24.76 -9.32 -6.73
CA MET A 230 25.56 -8.13 -7.05
C MET A 230 27.03 -8.48 -7.31
N LEU A 231 27.61 -9.34 -6.46
CA LEU A 231 28.98 -9.81 -6.63
C LEU A 231 29.14 -10.60 -7.94
N SER A 232 28.16 -11.43 -8.30
CA SER A 232 28.15 -12.18 -9.57
C SER A 232 28.21 -11.24 -10.78
N ILE A 233 27.55 -10.08 -10.73
CA ILE A 233 27.64 -9.04 -11.77
C ILE A 233 29.03 -8.38 -11.75
N ALA A 234 29.54 -8.02 -10.56
CA ALA A 234 30.80 -7.29 -10.41
C ALA A 234 32.03 -8.09 -10.89
N ILE A 235 32.10 -9.39 -10.57
CA ILE A 235 33.24 -10.26 -10.93
C ILE A 235 33.16 -10.80 -12.36
N GLN A 236 32.05 -10.57 -13.04
CA GLN A 236 31.81 -11.12 -14.37
C GLN A 236 32.85 -10.60 -15.37
N LYS A 237 33.43 -11.52 -16.15
CA LYS A 237 34.42 -11.21 -17.19
C LYS A 237 33.74 -11.00 -18.55
N GLY A 238 34.34 -10.21 -19.43
CA GLY A 238 33.82 -9.98 -20.78
C GLY A 238 32.83 -8.81 -20.92
N ILE A 239 32.59 -8.05 -19.85
CA ILE A 239 31.83 -6.79 -19.88
C ILE A 239 32.65 -5.65 -19.27
N SER A 240 32.48 -4.45 -19.83
CA SER A 240 33.16 -3.22 -19.40
C SER A 240 32.67 -2.72 -18.05
N ILE A 241 33.41 -1.78 -17.44
CA ILE A 241 33.02 -1.21 -16.13
C ILE A 241 31.71 -0.42 -16.20
N SER A 242 31.45 0.27 -17.31
CA SER A 242 30.18 0.99 -17.53
C SER A 242 29.00 0.01 -17.62
N GLN A 243 29.18 -1.11 -18.33
CA GLN A 243 28.19 -2.18 -18.42
C GLN A 243 27.90 -2.83 -17.07
N LYS A 244 28.93 -3.08 -16.26
CA LYS A 244 28.77 -3.55 -14.87
C LYS A 244 28.01 -2.55 -14.02
N GLY A 245 28.38 -1.27 -14.09
CA GLY A 245 27.72 -0.19 -13.36
C GLY A 245 26.23 -0.09 -13.70
N PHE A 246 25.88 -0.19 -14.99
CA PHE A 246 24.49 -0.21 -15.44
C PHE A 246 23.72 -1.40 -14.85
N LEU A 247 24.26 -2.63 -14.95
CA LEU A 247 23.62 -3.82 -14.40
C LEU A 247 23.46 -3.75 -12.87
N VAL A 248 24.52 -3.38 -12.15
CA VAL A 248 24.48 -3.23 -10.70
C VAL A 248 23.40 -2.21 -10.31
N PHE A 249 23.32 -1.08 -11.01
CA PHE A 249 22.32 -0.06 -10.73
C PHE A 249 20.88 -0.56 -10.93
N ILE A 250 20.54 -1.13 -12.10
CA ILE A 250 19.15 -1.55 -12.37
C ILE A 250 18.70 -2.68 -11.43
N PHE A 251 19.59 -3.62 -11.10
CA PHE A 251 19.27 -4.69 -10.16
C PHE A 251 19.22 -4.20 -8.71
N ALA A 252 20.13 -3.31 -8.30
CA ALA A 252 20.09 -2.71 -6.97
C ALA A 252 18.80 -1.92 -6.77
N LEU A 253 18.37 -1.14 -7.76
CA LEU A 253 17.12 -0.39 -7.69
C LEU A 253 15.90 -1.32 -7.60
N PHE A 254 15.84 -2.36 -8.44
CA PHE A 254 14.77 -3.36 -8.42
C PHE A 254 14.70 -4.09 -7.06
N LEU A 255 15.83 -4.57 -6.56
CA LEU A 255 15.88 -5.23 -5.25
C LEU A 255 15.60 -4.27 -4.10
N PHE A 256 16.00 -3.01 -4.20
CA PHE A 256 15.75 -2.01 -3.16
C PHE A 256 14.25 -1.70 -3.04
N VAL A 257 13.54 -1.56 -4.16
CA VAL A 257 12.07 -1.38 -4.15
C VAL A 257 11.38 -2.61 -3.57
N GLY A 258 11.76 -3.82 -4.02
CA GLY A 258 11.26 -5.07 -3.44
C GLY A 258 11.57 -5.22 -1.95
N PHE A 259 12.76 -4.79 -1.52
CA PHE A 259 13.16 -4.74 -0.13
C PHE A 259 12.26 -3.83 0.70
N LYS A 260 12.01 -2.60 0.24
CA LYS A 260 11.11 -1.66 0.94
C LYS A 260 9.68 -2.21 0.99
N ALA A 261 9.20 -2.85 -0.08
CA ALA A 261 7.88 -3.48 -0.12
C ALA A 261 7.75 -4.60 0.93
N GLY A 262 8.77 -5.47 1.07
CA GLY A 262 8.66 -6.63 1.95
C GLY A 262 9.22 -6.51 3.37
N PHE A 263 10.12 -5.56 3.64
CA PHE A 263 10.79 -5.45 4.94
C PHE A 263 10.39 -4.22 5.77
N VAL A 264 9.68 -3.22 5.21
CA VAL A 264 9.10 -2.14 6.03
C VAL A 264 8.02 -2.71 6.95
N ARG A 265 6.99 -3.33 6.38
CA ARG A 265 6.01 -4.14 7.10
C ARG A 265 6.45 -5.60 6.98
N GLN A 266 7.08 -6.16 8.02
CA GLN A 266 7.72 -7.48 7.93
C GLN A 266 6.86 -8.59 8.57
N ASP A 267 5.63 -8.71 8.07
CA ASP A 267 4.68 -9.81 8.29
C ASP A 267 4.70 -10.71 7.02
N LEU A 268 3.55 -11.11 6.47
CA LEU A 268 3.49 -11.88 5.20
C LEU A 268 4.10 -11.13 4.00
N HIS A 269 4.27 -9.81 4.08
CA HIS A 269 4.82 -8.99 3.00
C HIS A 269 6.31 -9.29 2.69
N PHE A 270 7.08 -9.96 3.58
CA PHE A 270 8.48 -10.30 3.23
C PHE A 270 8.59 -11.19 1.98
N SER A 271 7.52 -11.91 1.64
CA SER A 271 7.40 -12.69 0.41
C SER A 271 7.64 -11.84 -0.85
N GLU A 272 7.29 -10.55 -0.82
CA GLU A 272 7.52 -9.60 -1.92
C GLU A 272 9.01 -9.45 -2.25
N ALA A 273 9.83 -9.26 -1.22
CA ALA A 273 11.27 -9.11 -1.37
C ALA A 273 11.89 -10.43 -1.86
N MET A 274 11.38 -11.57 -1.36
CA MET A 274 11.82 -12.90 -1.81
C MET A 274 11.47 -13.15 -3.28
N ASN A 275 10.27 -12.80 -3.73
CA ASN A 275 9.85 -12.91 -5.13
C ASN A 275 10.70 -12.02 -6.05
N CYS A 276 11.02 -10.80 -5.63
CA CYS A 276 11.95 -9.95 -6.36
C CYS A 276 13.34 -10.59 -6.46
N LEU A 277 13.86 -11.16 -5.38
CA LEU A 277 15.15 -11.86 -5.41
C LEU A 277 15.11 -13.10 -6.33
N ALA A 278 14.01 -13.86 -6.32
CA ALA A 278 13.82 -15.03 -7.18
C ALA A 278 13.76 -14.63 -8.67
N LEU A 279 12.95 -13.64 -9.03
CA LEU A 279 12.84 -13.14 -10.40
C LEU A 279 14.14 -12.51 -10.91
N GLY A 280 14.78 -11.68 -10.08
CA GLY A 280 16.06 -11.05 -10.44
C GLY A 280 17.16 -12.09 -10.69
N SER A 281 17.28 -13.08 -9.80
CA SER A 281 18.27 -14.15 -9.97
C SER A 281 17.95 -15.04 -11.18
N LEU A 282 16.68 -15.31 -11.46
CA LEU A 282 16.25 -16.05 -12.66
C LEU A 282 16.60 -15.30 -13.95
N PHE A 283 16.25 -14.01 -14.04
CA PHE A 283 16.57 -13.20 -15.22
C PHE A 283 18.08 -13.12 -15.46
N LEU A 284 18.87 -13.01 -14.39
CA LEU A 284 20.33 -13.00 -14.51
C LEU A 284 20.89 -14.38 -14.90
N ALA A 285 20.35 -15.47 -14.35
CA ALA A 285 20.78 -16.85 -14.65
C ALA A 285 20.47 -17.27 -16.09
N THR A 286 19.37 -16.75 -16.64
CA THR A 286 18.87 -17.06 -17.99
C THR A 286 19.38 -16.10 -19.05
N PHE A 287 20.04 -15.01 -18.63
CA PHE A 287 20.60 -14.01 -19.53
C PHE A 287 21.70 -14.60 -20.43
N HIS A 288 21.40 -14.72 -21.73
CA HIS A 288 22.33 -15.16 -22.77
C HIS A 288 22.45 -14.14 -23.89
N SER A 289 23.69 -13.85 -24.30
CA SER A 289 24.00 -13.00 -25.45
C SER A 289 24.84 -13.76 -26.49
N ASP A 290 24.83 -13.27 -27.73
CA ASP A 290 25.55 -13.90 -28.86
C ASP A 290 27.08 -13.88 -28.70
N VAL A 291 27.60 -13.13 -27.71
CA VAL A 291 29.04 -12.92 -27.46
C VAL A 291 29.66 -14.01 -26.57
N LYS A 292 29.06 -15.22 -26.49
CA LYS A 292 29.49 -16.33 -25.59
C LYS A 292 29.69 -15.88 -24.14
N PHE A 293 28.77 -15.06 -23.65
CA PHE A 293 28.75 -14.57 -22.27
C PHE A 293 27.52 -15.11 -21.54
N SER A 294 27.74 -15.76 -20.39
CA SER A 294 26.72 -16.26 -19.48
C SER A 294 27.15 -16.00 -18.04
N PHE A 295 26.19 -15.75 -17.17
CA PHE A 295 26.42 -15.76 -15.73
C PHE A 295 26.54 -17.20 -15.22
N GLY A 296 27.20 -17.40 -14.07
CA GLY A 296 27.38 -18.70 -13.44
C GLY A 296 26.05 -19.32 -12.97
N SER A 297 25.38 -20.04 -13.86
CA SER A 297 23.98 -20.46 -13.74
C SER A 297 23.64 -21.24 -12.48
N LYS A 298 24.55 -22.08 -11.97
CA LYS A 298 24.27 -22.95 -10.80
C LYS A 298 24.05 -22.17 -9.50
N ARG A 299 24.86 -21.14 -9.22
CA ARG A 299 24.74 -20.35 -7.97
C ARG A 299 23.50 -19.48 -7.99
N LEU A 300 23.23 -18.84 -9.13
CA LEU A 300 22.04 -18.00 -9.29
C LEU A 300 20.76 -18.85 -9.25
N LEU A 301 20.76 -20.05 -9.84
CA LEU A 301 19.62 -20.97 -9.75
C LEU A 301 19.37 -21.46 -8.33
N ALA A 302 20.43 -21.70 -7.53
CA ALA A 302 20.28 -22.05 -6.12
C ALA A 302 19.65 -20.90 -5.31
N ILE A 303 20.04 -19.64 -5.60
CA ILE A 303 19.40 -18.46 -5.01
C ILE A 303 17.94 -18.39 -5.42
N THR A 304 17.63 -18.60 -6.72
CA THR A 304 16.25 -18.63 -7.21
C THR A 304 15.42 -19.65 -6.43
N LEU A 305 15.86 -20.91 -6.36
CA LEU A 305 15.14 -21.98 -5.66
C LEU A 305 14.94 -21.68 -4.17
N CYS A 306 15.98 -21.17 -3.49
CA CYS A 306 15.89 -20.83 -2.07
C CYS A 306 14.95 -19.64 -1.82
N ALA A 307 15.07 -18.57 -2.62
CA ALA A 307 14.22 -17.39 -2.51
C ALA A 307 12.76 -17.74 -2.82
N THR A 308 12.50 -18.57 -3.84
CA THR A 308 11.17 -19.10 -4.14
C THR A 308 10.61 -19.87 -2.95
N PHE A 309 11.36 -20.85 -2.42
CA PHE A 309 10.93 -21.63 -1.25
C PHE A 309 10.57 -20.73 -0.05
N LEU A 310 11.38 -19.70 0.23
CA LEU A 310 11.10 -18.75 1.30
C LEU A 310 9.91 -17.83 1.01
N ALA A 311 9.70 -17.43 -0.25
CA ALA A 311 8.52 -16.66 -0.66
C ALA A 311 7.21 -17.44 -0.43
N PHE A 312 7.27 -18.77 -0.55
CA PHE A 312 6.15 -19.69 -0.31
C PHE A 312 5.95 -20.10 1.15
N LEU A 313 6.96 -19.93 1.99
CA LEU A 313 6.89 -20.36 3.38
C LEU A 313 5.66 -19.81 4.11
N PRO A 314 5.27 -18.53 3.95
CA PRO A 314 4.05 -18.00 4.58
C PRO A 314 2.79 -18.77 4.17
N LEU A 315 2.65 -19.10 2.88
CA LEU A 315 1.49 -19.81 2.34
C LEU A 315 1.40 -21.25 2.88
N LEU A 316 2.55 -21.92 2.96
CA LEU A 316 2.67 -23.27 3.54
C LEU A 316 2.30 -23.27 5.03
N LEU A 317 2.77 -22.27 5.78
CA LEU A 317 2.48 -22.13 7.20
C LEU A 317 1.04 -21.68 7.47
N SER A 318 0.46 -20.80 6.64
CA SER A 318 -0.93 -20.37 6.77
C SER A 318 -1.91 -21.50 6.45
N GLY A 319 -1.61 -22.34 5.46
CA GLY A 319 -2.40 -23.53 5.16
C GLY A 319 -2.47 -24.48 6.35
N ALA A 320 -1.33 -24.73 7.00
CA ALA A 320 -1.24 -25.57 8.19
C ALA A 320 -1.96 -24.96 9.41
N ALA A 321 -1.85 -23.64 9.63
CA ALA A 321 -2.50 -22.95 10.73
C ALA A 321 -4.03 -22.89 10.58
N ILE A 322 -4.54 -22.75 9.34
CA ILE A 322 -5.97 -22.84 9.04
C ILE A 322 -6.47 -24.27 9.31
N GLU A 323 -5.71 -25.28 8.91
CA GLU A 323 -6.04 -26.69 9.18
C GLU A 323 -6.10 -26.98 10.68
N GLU A 324 -5.16 -26.45 11.47
CA GLU A 324 -5.12 -26.58 12.93
C GLU A 324 -6.28 -25.82 13.63
N SER A 325 -6.62 -24.61 13.15
CA SER A 325 -7.78 -23.83 13.62
C SER A 325 -9.11 -24.54 13.32
N LEU A 326 -9.24 -25.16 12.15
CA LEU A 326 -10.43 -25.92 11.76
C LEU A 326 -10.57 -27.20 12.59
N VAL A 327 -9.46 -27.87 12.91
CA VAL A 327 -9.44 -29.05 13.78
C VAL A 327 -9.80 -28.66 15.23
N ASN A 328 -9.27 -27.56 15.75
CA ASN A 328 -9.56 -27.11 17.12
C ASN A 328 -10.98 -26.56 17.32
N GLN A 329 -11.63 -26.04 16.27
CA GLN A 329 -13.06 -25.68 16.34
C GLN A 329 -13.98 -26.91 16.36
N THR A 330 -13.55 -28.07 15.86
CA THR A 330 -14.35 -29.31 15.94
C THR A 330 -14.30 -30.03 17.28
N SER A 331 -13.30 -29.72 18.13
CA SER A 331 -13.10 -30.34 19.44
C SER A 331 -13.66 -29.52 20.62
N ALA A 332 -14.08 -28.27 20.39
CA ALA A 332 -14.67 -27.40 21.41
C ALA A 332 -16.19 -27.16 21.19
N GLY A 333 -17.00 -28.20 21.45
CA GLY A 333 -18.37 -28.13 21.98
C GLY A 333 -19.50 -27.45 21.18
N GLY A 334 -20.55 -28.25 20.85
CA GLY A 334 -21.95 -27.79 20.87
C GLY A 334 -22.65 -27.59 19.52
N GLN A 335 -23.57 -28.51 19.21
CA GLN A 335 -24.51 -28.58 18.08
C GLN A 335 -24.79 -27.28 17.28
N SER A 336 -24.21 -27.21 16.08
CA SER A 336 -24.88 -26.62 14.91
C SER A 336 -24.58 -27.49 13.69
N THR A 337 -25.60 -28.14 13.14
CA THR A 337 -25.53 -29.02 11.97
C THR A 337 -25.36 -28.20 10.68
N VAL A 338 -24.21 -27.57 10.50
CA VAL A 338 -23.69 -27.30 9.16
C VAL A 338 -22.95 -28.56 8.74
N GLY A 339 -23.63 -29.39 7.94
CA GLY A 339 -23.20 -30.75 7.65
C GLY A 339 -21.76 -30.83 7.11
N LEU A 340 -21.00 -31.78 7.67
CA LEU A 340 -19.64 -32.15 7.27
C LEU A 340 -19.50 -32.37 5.74
N LYS A 341 -20.58 -32.76 5.05
CA LYS A 341 -20.61 -32.91 3.58
C LYS A 341 -20.60 -31.59 2.80
N GLY A 342 -21.15 -30.50 3.34
CA GLY A 342 -21.08 -29.17 2.71
C GLY A 342 -19.69 -28.53 2.86
N LEU A 343 -19.02 -28.80 3.97
CA LEU A 343 -17.65 -28.36 4.26
C LEU A 343 -16.59 -29.24 3.57
N ILE A 344 -16.79 -30.55 3.45
CA ILE A 344 -15.88 -31.44 2.70
C ILE A 344 -15.97 -31.20 1.18
N ASN A 345 -17.14 -30.80 0.65
CA ASN A 345 -17.25 -30.40 -0.77
C ASN A 345 -16.67 -29.00 -1.05
N ASN A 346 -16.50 -28.17 -0.03
CA ASN A 346 -15.90 -26.84 -0.12
C ASN A 346 -14.46 -26.78 0.41
N GLY A 347 -13.96 -27.79 1.13
CA GLY A 347 -12.59 -27.87 1.64
C GLY A 347 -11.53 -27.88 0.53
N PRO A 348 -11.72 -28.67 -0.55
CA PRO A 348 -10.88 -28.58 -1.74
C PRO A 348 -11.04 -27.24 -2.49
N LYS A 349 -12.14 -26.49 -2.28
CA LYS A 349 -12.36 -25.14 -2.84
C LYS A 349 -11.73 -24.03 -1.99
N LEU A 350 -11.72 -24.15 -0.66
CA LEU A 350 -11.12 -23.18 0.26
C LEU A 350 -9.59 -23.27 0.26
N ILE A 351 -9.04 -24.48 0.15
CA ILE A 351 -7.59 -24.69 -0.07
C ILE A 351 -7.20 -24.25 -1.50
N HIS A 352 -8.12 -24.36 -2.48
CA HIS A 352 -7.96 -23.76 -3.81
C HIS A 352 -7.99 -22.22 -3.81
N LEU A 353 -8.82 -21.62 -2.95
CA LEU A 353 -9.02 -20.16 -2.82
C LEU A 353 -7.80 -19.44 -2.25
N VAL A 354 -6.99 -20.11 -1.42
CA VAL A 354 -5.85 -19.48 -0.76
C VAL A 354 -4.51 -19.73 -1.47
N SER A 355 -4.39 -20.74 -2.35
CA SER A 355 -3.04 -21.20 -2.76
C SER A 355 -2.76 -21.43 -4.25
N LEU A 356 -3.73 -21.27 -5.17
CA LEU A 356 -3.48 -21.50 -6.60
C LEU A 356 -4.09 -20.47 -7.57
N GLN A 357 -4.76 -19.40 -7.10
CA GLN A 357 -5.65 -18.63 -7.97
C GLN A 357 -5.02 -17.49 -8.80
N GLU A 358 -3.72 -17.16 -8.68
CA GLU A 358 -3.15 -16.00 -9.41
C GLU A 358 -1.82 -16.22 -10.14
N SER A 359 -1.41 -17.46 -10.39
CA SER A 359 -0.02 -17.78 -10.77
C SER A 359 0.37 -17.61 -12.25
N TRP A 360 -0.44 -16.95 -13.08
CA TRP A 360 -0.19 -16.73 -14.52
C TRP A 360 -1.13 -15.61 -14.99
N ARG A 361 -0.67 -14.36 -15.18
CA ARG A 361 -1.61 -13.29 -15.60
C ARG A 361 -1.94 -13.43 -17.10
N LEU A 362 -3.08 -14.07 -17.33
CA LEU A 362 -4.15 -13.73 -18.28
C LEU A 362 -5.36 -13.30 -17.43
N HIS A 363 -6.45 -12.80 -18.05
CA HIS A 363 -7.70 -12.47 -17.35
C HIS A 363 -8.03 -13.52 -16.26
N PRO A 364 -8.52 -13.13 -15.06
CA PRO A 364 -8.90 -14.08 -14.03
C PRO A 364 -9.73 -15.20 -14.65
N TRP A 365 -9.39 -16.46 -14.42
CA TRP A 365 -10.03 -17.59 -15.13
C TRP A 365 -11.55 -17.64 -14.93
N ASP A 366 -12.00 -17.08 -13.83
CA ASP A 366 -13.38 -16.92 -13.38
C ASP A 366 -14.05 -15.64 -13.91
N PHE A 367 -13.29 -14.70 -14.50
CA PHE A 367 -13.83 -13.51 -15.13
C PHE A 367 -14.61 -13.88 -16.40
N ARG A 368 -15.94 -13.80 -16.31
CA ARG A 368 -16.84 -14.05 -17.43
C ARG A 368 -17.24 -12.74 -18.08
N VAL A 369 -16.63 -12.45 -19.24
CA VAL A 369 -16.89 -11.23 -20.05
C VAL A 369 -18.38 -11.00 -20.32
N TRP A 370 -19.19 -12.06 -20.42
CA TRP A 370 -20.63 -11.98 -20.65
C TRP A 370 -21.50 -11.84 -19.40
N ALA A 371 -20.99 -12.12 -18.19
CA ALA A 371 -21.78 -12.18 -16.95
C ALA A 371 -21.35 -11.18 -15.86
N TRP A 372 -20.26 -10.44 -16.08
CA TRP A 372 -19.68 -9.48 -15.13
C TRP A 372 -20.69 -8.50 -14.48
N ARG A 373 -21.72 -8.02 -15.19
CA ARG A 373 -22.72 -7.10 -14.63
C ARG A 373 -23.60 -7.82 -13.60
N GLU A 374 -24.07 -9.01 -13.93
CA GLU A 374 -24.92 -9.80 -13.04
C GLU A 374 -24.16 -10.26 -11.79
N GLU A 375 -22.89 -10.64 -11.97
CA GLU A 375 -21.99 -11.02 -10.88
C GLU A 375 -21.68 -9.84 -9.95
N PHE A 376 -21.40 -8.65 -10.50
CA PHE A 376 -21.20 -7.44 -9.71
C PHE A 376 -22.44 -7.09 -8.88
N GLU A 377 -23.63 -7.11 -9.51
CA GLU A 377 -24.90 -6.88 -8.81
C GLU A 377 -25.16 -7.95 -7.72
N GLN A 378 -24.78 -9.20 -7.98
CA GLN A 378 -24.86 -10.27 -6.99
C GLN A 378 -23.90 -10.05 -5.81
N ALA A 379 -22.66 -9.63 -6.09
CA ALA A 379 -21.67 -9.30 -5.07
C ALA A 379 -22.16 -8.14 -4.19
N ASN A 380 -22.71 -7.07 -4.80
CA ASN A 380 -23.30 -5.95 -4.06
C ASN A 380 -24.47 -6.39 -3.18
N ARG A 381 -25.36 -7.28 -3.67
CA ARG A 381 -26.44 -7.84 -2.84
C ARG A 381 -25.90 -8.64 -1.64
N GLU A 382 -24.83 -9.41 -1.82
CA GLU A 382 -24.22 -10.16 -0.73
C GLU A 382 -23.55 -9.23 0.29
N ILE A 383 -22.79 -8.23 -0.16
CA ILE A 383 -22.17 -7.21 0.71
C ILE A 383 -23.23 -6.44 1.51
N ASN A 384 -24.32 -6.02 0.87
CA ASN A 384 -25.43 -5.34 1.55
C ASN A 384 -26.07 -6.23 2.62
N LYS A 385 -26.13 -7.54 2.38
CA LYS A 385 -26.70 -8.51 3.33
C LYS A 385 -25.76 -8.78 4.50
N THR A 386 -24.46 -8.85 4.28
CA THR A 386 -23.46 -9.22 5.30
C THR A 386 -22.94 -8.03 6.11
N SER A 387 -22.89 -6.82 5.52
CA SER A 387 -22.33 -5.63 6.18
C SER A 387 -23.11 -5.16 7.42
N GLY A 388 -24.41 -5.49 7.53
CA GLY A 388 -25.27 -5.05 8.63
C GLY A 388 -25.62 -3.55 8.61
N LEU A 389 -25.12 -2.79 7.64
CA LEU A 389 -25.42 -1.36 7.46
C LEU A 389 -26.85 -1.20 6.91
N ASN A 390 -27.82 -0.96 7.80
CA ASN A 390 -29.25 -0.99 7.50
C ASN A 390 -29.96 0.37 7.64
N PHE A 391 -29.23 1.47 7.79
CA PHE A 391 -29.83 2.81 7.88
C PHE A 391 -30.50 3.26 6.58
N ALA A 392 -31.53 4.11 6.72
CA ALA A 392 -32.13 4.82 5.61
C ALA A 392 -31.36 6.13 5.35
N ILE A 393 -30.47 6.11 4.36
CA ILE A 393 -29.57 7.23 4.04
C ILE A 393 -30.10 7.96 2.79
N ARG A 394 -30.11 9.29 2.82
CA ARG A 394 -30.45 10.16 1.69
C ARG A 394 -29.37 11.21 1.50
N GLY A 395 -29.10 11.60 0.25
CA GLY A 395 -28.04 12.57 -0.04
C GLY A 395 -26.69 11.88 -0.23
N THR A 396 -25.62 12.66 -0.19
CA THR A 396 -24.24 12.14 -0.28
C THR A 396 -23.80 11.50 1.01
N ALA A 397 -22.83 10.58 0.93
CA ALA A 397 -22.27 9.93 2.10
C ALA A 397 -20.78 9.66 1.96
N ASP A 398 -20.06 9.75 3.08
CA ASP A 398 -18.73 9.18 3.25
C ASP A 398 -18.73 8.12 4.37
N ILE A 399 -17.66 7.35 4.46
CA ILE A 399 -17.45 6.29 5.44
C ILE A 399 -16.10 6.44 6.16
N TYR A 400 -16.16 6.49 7.49
CA TYR A 400 -15.03 6.49 8.40
C TYR A 400 -14.87 5.09 9.00
N SER A 401 -14.31 4.20 8.17
CA SER A 401 -13.95 2.81 8.43
C SER A 401 -13.03 2.36 7.30
N TYR A 402 -12.39 1.20 7.40
CA TYR A 402 -11.75 0.55 6.25
C TYR A 402 -12.69 -0.34 5.41
N GLU A 403 -14.01 -0.36 5.70
CA GLU A 403 -15.05 -1.14 4.99
C GLU A 403 -15.92 -0.30 4.03
N GLN A 404 -15.30 0.50 3.17
CA GLN A 404 -15.97 1.26 2.09
C GLN A 404 -17.03 0.45 1.32
N SER A 405 -16.77 -0.83 1.03
CA SER A 405 -17.66 -1.73 0.29
C SER A 405 -19.06 -1.78 0.89
N SER A 406 -19.19 -1.64 2.21
CA SER A 406 -20.48 -1.61 2.91
C SER A 406 -21.34 -0.39 2.50
N LEU A 407 -20.71 0.75 2.24
CA LEU A 407 -21.38 1.94 1.71
C LEU A 407 -21.61 1.81 0.19
N LEU A 408 -20.56 1.43 -0.54
CA LEU A 408 -20.56 1.44 -2.01
C LEU A 408 -21.56 0.45 -2.62
N ALA A 409 -21.70 -0.75 -2.03
CA ALA A 409 -22.64 -1.75 -2.49
C ALA A 409 -24.11 -1.29 -2.43
N ARG A 410 -24.42 -0.23 -1.69
CA ARG A 410 -25.76 0.36 -1.60
C ARG A 410 -26.08 1.31 -2.76
N GLY A 411 -25.11 1.63 -3.62
CA GLY A 411 -25.29 2.53 -4.77
C GLY A 411 -25.65 3.96 -4.39
N LEU A 412 -25.24 4.42 -3.20
CA LEU A 412 -25.44 5.80 -2.74
C LEU A 412 -24.42 6.73 -3.42
N PRO A 413 -24.74 8.02 -3.62
CA PRO A 413 -23.75 9.01 -4.06
C PRO A 413 -22.62 9.10 -3.04
N TRP A 414 -21.45 8.61 -3.42
CA TRP A 414 -20.28 8.58 -2.56
C TRP A 414 -19.52 9.90 -2.69
N ASP A 415 -19.22 10.52 -1.56
CA ASP A 415 -18.49 11.79 -1.49
C ASP A 415 -17.32 11.65 -0.50
N PRO A 416 -16.27 10.90 -0.91
CA PRO A 416 -15.20 10.54 -0.01
C PRO A 416 -14.34 11.73 0.38
N ARG A 417 -13.83 11.69 1.62
CA ARG A 417 -12.65 12.47 1.95
C ARG A 417 -11.43 12.02 1.12
N PRO A 418 -10.44 12.90 0.89
CA PRO A 418 -9.28 12.59 0.08
C PRO A 418 -8.58 11.27 0.45
N VAL A 419 -8.27 11.02 1.72
CA VAL A 419 -7.72 9.73 2.15
C VAL A 419 -8.83 8.81 2.68
N LEU A 420 -9.34 7.97 1.77
CA LEU A 420 -10.49 7.08 2.01
C LEU A 420 -10.34 6.09 3.19
N GLN A 421 -9.13 5.89 3.72
CA GLN A 421 -8.84 5.02 4.87
C GLN A 421 -8.12 5.83 5.95
N SER A 422 -8.74 5.99 7.13
CA SER A 422 -8.20 6.85 8.22
C SER A 422 -6.77 6.48 8.61
N TYR A 423 -6.46 5.18 8.69
CA TYR A 423 -5.13 4.71 9.06
C TYR A 423 -4.04 5.04 8.02
N SER A 424 -4.43 5.44 6.81
CA SER A 424 -3.56 5.81 5.68
C SER A 424 -3.27 7.31 5.60
N ALA A 425 -3.86 8.15 6.45
CA ALA A 425 -3.61 9.58 6.52
C ALA A 425 -2.25 9.86 7.22
N TYR A 426 -1.15 9.39 6.62
CA TYR A 426 0.15 9.28 7.28
C TYR A 426 0.88 10.58 7.62
N THR A 427 0.40 11.73 7.13
CA THR A 427 1.12 13.01 7.25
C THR A 427 0.19 14.14 7.67
N PRO A 428 0.73 15.20 8.31
CA PRO A 428 -0.09 16.34 8.71
C PRO A 428 -0.85 17.02 7.58
N GLU A 429 -0.31 16.99 6.36
CA GLU A 429 -0.98 17.53 5.18
C GLU A 429 -2.18 16.68 4.75
N LEU A 430 -2.07 15.35 4.80
CA LEU A 430 -3.17 14.46 4.43
C LEU A 430 -4.33 14.57 5.43
N ILE A 431 -4.03 14.58 6.73
CA ILE A 431 -5.02 14.72 7.80
C ILE A 431 -5.76 16.06 7.68
N ARG A 432 -5.05 17.17 7.39
CA ARG A 432 -5.68 18.48 7.18
C ARG A 432 -6.59 18.53 5.96
N ARG A 433 -6.29 17.77 4.90
CA ARG A 433 -7.17 17.68 3.71
C ARG A 433 -8.46 16.94 4.02
N ASP A 434 -8.37 15.85 4.78
CA ASP A 434 -9.53 15.10 5.26
C ASP A 434 -10.41 15.96 6.18
N GLU A 435 -9.79 16.68 7.12
CA GLU A 435 -10.51 17.66 7.96
C GLU A 435 -11.19 18.74 7.11
N GLN A 436 -10.48 19.31 6.14
CA GLN A 436 -11.01 20.38 5.30
C GLN A 436 -12.25 19.92 4.52
N HIS A 437 -12.28 18.67 4.06
CA HIS A 437 -13.45 18.08 3.40
C HIS A 437 -14.73 18.20 4.26
N LEU A 438 -14.62 17.93 5.56
CA LEU A 438 -15.73 18.06 6.51
C LEU A 438 -16.08 19.51 6.89
N ARG A 439 -15.21 20.46 6.53
CA ARG A 439 -15.38 21.89 6.81
C ARG A 439 -15.74 22.70 5.57
N ASP A 440 -15.85 22.06 4.41
CA ASP A 440 -16.23 22.68 3.15
C ASP A 440 -17.74 22.65 2.90
N GLY A 441 -18.23 23.61 2.10
CA GLY A 441 -19.67 23.76 1.79
C GLY A 441 -20.30 22.46 1.27
N GLU A 442 -19.52 21.76 0.46
CA GLU A 442 -19.86 20.49 -0.20
C GLU A 442 -19.64 19.25 0.68
N ALA A 443 -19.34 19.39 1.98
CA ALA A 443 -19.17 18.24 2.87
C ALA A 443 -20.35 17.27 2.80
N PRO A 444 -20.14 15.94 2.94
CA PRO A 444 -21.16 14.94 2.69
C PRO A 444 -22.36 15.10 3.63
N ASP A 445 -23.57 14.79 3.15
CA ASP A 445 -24.79 14.90 3.95
C ASP A 445 -24.79 13.93 5.14
N ASN A 446 -24.12 12.79 5.00
CA ASN A 446 -24.05 11.72 5.98
C ASN A 446 -22.63 11.17 6.13
N LEU A 447 -22.28 10.80 7.36
CA LEU A 447 -21.08 10.01 7.63
C LEU A 447 -21.48 8.68 8.24
N ILE A 448 -20.97 7.59 7.67
CA ILE A 448 -21.07 6.26 8.25
C ILE A 448 -19.79 6.00 9.02
N PHE A 449 -19.89 5.94 10.34
CA PHE A 449 -18.74 5.80 11.22
C PHE A 449 -18.74 4.42 11.86
N ARG A 450 -17.56 3.82 11.92
CA ARG A 450 -17.28 2.68 12.78
C ARG A 450 -15.84 2.78 13.26
N LEU A 451 -15.67 2.75 14.58
CA LEU A 451 -14.36 2.91 15.18
C LEU A 451 -13.53 1.65 14.92
N GLU A 452 -12.60 1.77 13.98
CA GLU A 452 -11.68 0.71 13.62
C GLU A 452 -10.29 1.28 13.41
N THR A 453 -9.30 0.48 13.77
CA THR A 453 -7.89 0.82 13.64
C THR A 453 -7.09 -0.46 13.36
N ILE A 454 -5.79 -0.34 13.20
CA ILE A 454 -4.89 -1.46 12.89
C ILE A 454 -3.71 -1.48 13.86
N ASP A 455 -3.06 -2.64 13.99
CA ASP A 455 -1.79 -2.81 14.72
C ASP A 455 -1.81 -2.22 16.15
N ASN A 456 -2.96 -2.25 16.83
CA ASN A 456 -3.16 -1.68 18.17
C ASN A 456 -2.79 -0.19 18.26
N ARG A 457 -3.07 0.59 17.21
CA ARG A 457 -2.93 2.05 17.26
C ARG A 457 -4.00 2.68 18.17
N LEU A 458 -3.74 3.88 18.66
CA LEU A 458 -4.73 4.66 19.38
C LEU A 458 -5.81 5.12 18.37
N PRO A 459 -7.10 4.73 18.51
CA PRO A 459 -8.09 4.95 17.46
C PRO A 459 -8.29 6.41 17.07
N SER A 460 -8.21 7.34 18.03
CA SER A 460 -8.36 8.78 17.78
C SER A 460 -7.22 9.42 17.00
N LEU A 461 -6.11 8.71 16.77
CA LEU A 461 -5.01 9.20 15.91
C LEU A 461 -5.26 8.96 14.43
N ASP A 462 -6.02 7.92 14.08
CA ASP A 462 -6.32 7.63 12.68
C ASP A 462 -7.30 8.70 12.17
N ASP A 463 -6.76 9.65 11.40
CA ASP A 463 -7.45 10.85 10.93
C ASP A 463 -8.03 11.73 12.07
N GLY A 464 -7.18 12.03 13.06
CA GLY A 464 -7.60 12.65 14.32
C GLY A 464 -8.21 14.06 14.23
N GLN A 465 -7.92 14.84 13.19
CA GLN A 465 -8.54 16.17 12.99
C GLN A 465 -9.92 16.11 12.35
N SER A 466 -10.30 15.01 11.72
CA SER A 466 -11.68 14.84 11.25
C SER A 466 -12.66 14.76 12.42
N TRP A 467 -12.26 14.26 13.59
CA TRP A 467 -13.14 14.09 14.76
C TRP A 467 -13.73 15.41 15.27
N PRO A 468 -12.95 16.46 15.56
CA PRO A 468 -13.52 17.75 15.98
C PRO A 468 -14.37 18.40 14.88
N ALA A 469 -14.03 18.20 13.60
CA ALA A 469 -14.90 18.65 12.49
C ALA A 469 -16.26 17.90 12.47
N MET A 470 -16.29 16.61 12.79
CA MET A 470 -17.53 15.85 12.98
C MET A 470 -18.35 16.40 14.16
N LEU A 471 -17.70 16.64 15.31
CA LEU A 471 -18.37 17.19 16.51
C LEU A 471 -18.97 18.58 16.27
N ASP A 472 -18.34 19.38 15.42
CA ASP A 472 -18.79 20.71 15.03
C ASP A 472 -19.99 20.69 14.08
N ASN A 473 -19.89 19.87 13.03
CA ASN A 473 -20.73 19.99 11.84
C ASN A 473 -21.75 18.86 11.68
N TYR A 474 -21.68 17.81 12.50
CA TYR A 474 -22.56 16.65 12.42
C TYR A 474 -23.22 16.32 13.77
N SER A 475 -24.30 15.56 13.73
CA SER A 475 -24.98 15.01 14.90
C SER A 475 -25.26 13.54 14.71
N VAL A 476 -25.16 12.75 15.78
CA VAL A 476 -25.56 11.33 15.75
C VAL A 476 -27.05 11.24 15.44
N SER A 477 -27.39 10.61 14.32
CA SER A 477 -28.75 10.38 13.88
C SER A 477 -29.26 9.01 14.32
N ASP A 478 -28.40 7.99 14.25
CA ASP A 478 -28.73 6.60 14.60
C ASP A 478 -27.46 5.80 14.92
N SER A 479 -27.59 4.68 15.63
CA SER A 479 -26.51 3.71 15.85
C SER A 479 -27.06 2.29 15.95
N ALA A 480 -26.58 1.38 15.12
CA ALA A 480 -27.03 -0.01 15.07
C ALA A 480 -25.96 -0.91 14.42
N ASN A 481 -25.90 -2.18 14.83
CA ASN A 481 -25.05 -3.22 14.21
C ASN A 481 -23.58 -2.79 14.00
N GLU A 482 -22.96 -2.21 15.04
CA GLU A 482 -21.58 -1.67 14.99
C GLU A 482 -21.37 -0.47 14.05
N TRP A 483 -22.43 0.15 13.55
CA TRP A 483 -22.36 1.37 12.75
C TRP A 483 -22.98 2.55 13.49
N VAL A 484 -22.43 3.74 13.25
CA VAL A 484 -22.96 5.02 13.71
C VAL A 484 -23.25 5.87 12.48
N LEU A 485 -24.48 6.36 12.36
CA LEU A 485 -24.88 7.32 11.33
C LEU A 485 -24.80 8.73 11.90
N LEU A 486 -23.95 9.56 11.30
CA LEU A 486 -23.92 10.99 11.57
C LEU A 486 -24.61 11.72 10.43
N ALA A 487 -25.53 12.64 10.76
CA ALA A 487 -26.17 13.53 9.80
C ALA A 487 -25.58 14.94 9.92
N LYS A 488 -25.34 15.58 8.78
CA LYS A 488 -24.84 16.96 8.71
C LYS A 488 -25.86 17.90 9.39
N ARG A 489 -25.37 18.76 10.28
CA ARG A 489 -26.21 19.73 10.98
C ARG A 489 -26.77 20.76 10.00
N PRO A 490 -28.03 21.19 10.17
CA PRO A 490 -28.56 22.30 9.40
C PRO A 490 -27.86 23.60 9.81
N GLY A 491 -27.52 24.44 8.83
CA GLY A 491 -26.94 25.77 9.07
C GLY A 491 -25.56 25.95 8.43
N ALA A 492 -24.86 27.01 8.84
CA ALA A 492 -23.53 27.31 8.33
C ALA A 492 -22.49 26.35 8.92
N ILE A 493 -21.65 25.79 8.05
CA ILE A 493 -20.55 24.91 8.42
C ILE A 493 -19.51 25.69 9.21
N ARG A 494 -19.11 25.16 10.37
CA ARG A 494 -18.04 25.70 11.19
C ARG A 494 -16.70 25.39 10.52
N ARG A 495 -15.97 26.46 10.20
CA ARG A 495 -14.67 26.41 9.50
C ARG A 495 -13.49 26.09 10.42
N GLU A 496 -13.65 26.24 11.72
CA GLU A 496 -12.63 25.94 12.73
C GLU A 496 -13.32 25.51 14.04
N SER A 497 -12.69 24.60 14.77
CA SER A 497 -13.12 24.23 16.13
C SER A 497 -12.59 25.22 17.16
N LYS A 498 -13.33 25.36 18.27
CA LYS A 498 -12.94 26.22 19.38
C LYS A 498 -12.19 25.43 20.45
N TYR A 499 -11.11 26.02 20.94
CA TYR A 499 -10.27 25.41 21.96
C TYR A 499 -9.82 26.42 23.02
N THR A 500 -9.84 26.00 24.28
CA THR A 500 -9.13 26.66 25.37
C THR A 500 -7.75 26.01 25.56
N ALA A 501 -6.68 26.80 25.53
CA ALA A 501 -5.32 26.29 25.75
C ALA A 501 -5.14 25.85 27.21
N LEU A 502 -4.65 24.62 27.43
CA LEU A 502 -4.36 24.07 28.75
C LEU A 502 -2.85 24.09 29.09
N GLY A 503 -2.00 24.41 28.12
CA GLY A 503 -0.56 24.61 28.29
C GLY A 503 0.29 23.69 27.42
N THR A 504 1.60 23.95 27.43
CA THR A 504 2.60 23.21 26.69
C THR A 504 3.71 22.73 27.64
N VAL A 505 4.08 21.46 27.51
CA VAL A 505 5.10 20.79 28.34
C VAL A 505 6.23 20.29 27.45
N SER A 506 7.48 20.49 27.87
CA SER A 506 8.64 19.81 27.30
C SER A 506 8.92 18.56 28.13
N ALA A 507 9.02 17.40 27.47
CA ALA A 507 9.25 16.11 28.12
C ALA A 507 10.38 15.35 27.41
N GLU A 508 10.98 14.38 28.09
CA GLU A 508 11.86 13.38 27.50
C GLU A 508 11.12 12.06 27.27
N LEU A 509 11.60 11.24 26.33
CA LEU A 509 11.07 9.89 26.11
C LEU A 509 11.06 9.12 27.42
N GLU A 510 10.01 8.32 27.64
CA GLU A 510 9.72 7.56 28.87
C GLU A 510 9.28 8.40 30.07
N ASP A 511 9.34 9.74 30.02
CA ASP A 511 8.76 10.59 31.07
C ASP A 511 7.23 10.46 31.11
N ASP A 512 6.69 10.38 32.32
CA ASP A 512 5.25 10.43 32.57
C ASP A 512 4.78 11.89 32.61
N VAL A 513 4.00 12.29 31.60
CA VAL A 513 3.46 13.64 31.42
C VAL A 513 2.03 13.68 31.97
N ALA A 514 1.81 14.46 33.02
CA ALA A 514 0.49 14.65 33.60
C ALA A 514 -0.45 15.38 32.63
N VAL A 515 -1.66 14.84 32.46
CA VAL A 515 -2.72 15.47 31.66
C VAL A 515 -3.44 16.52 32.53
N PRO A 516 -3.55 17.78 32.09
CA PRO A 516 -4.24 18.83 32.86
C PRO A 516 -5.70 18.47 33.14
N ALA A 517 -6.21 18.88 34.30
CA ALA A 517 -7.63 18.73 34.59
C ALA A 517 -8.45 19.70 33.72
N ALA A 518 -9.44 19.16 33.02
CA ALA A 518 -10.35 19.91 32.16
C ALA A 518 -11.80 19.47 32.42
N THR A 519 -12.76 20.34 32.11
CA THR A 519 -14.19 20.04 32.22
C THR A 519 -14.80 19.51 30.92
N GLY A 520 -14.02 19.42 29.85
CA GLY A 520 -14.44 18.94 28.53
C GLY A 520 -13.37 18.06 27.89
N PRO A 521 -13.61 17.56 26.67
CA PRO A 521 -12.66 16.72 25.96
C PRO A 521 -11.30 17.42 25.78
N ILE A 522 -10.22 16.68 26.02
CA ILE A 522 -8.85 17.16 25.89
C ILE A 522 -8.27 16.60 24.58
N PHE A 523 -7.87 17.52 23.71
CA PHE A 523 -7.05 17.23 22.55
C PHE A 523 -5.58 17.50 22.86
N VAL A 524 -4.70 16.72 22.23
CA VAL A 524 -3.26 16.84 22.42
C VAL A 524 -2.53 16.85 21.08
N GLU A 525 -1.52 17.69 20.98
CA GLU A 525 -0.53 17.71 19.89
C GLU A 525 0.82 17.30 20.48
N ILE A 526 1.45 16.27 19.91
CA ILE A 526 2.78 15.80 20.35
C ILE A 526 3.76 15.94 19.19
N SER A 527 4.69 16.89 19.31
CA SER A 527 5.73 17.14 18.31
C SER A 527 6.98 16.32 18.63
N GLN A 528 7.05 15.11 18.08
CA GLN A 528 8.24 14.25 18.12
C GLN A 528 8.96 14.21 16.77
N ARG A 529 10.30 14.14 16.77
CA ARG A 529 11.10 14.16 15.53
C ARG A 529 12.17 13.07 15.50
N LEU A 530 12.43 12.55 14.30
CA LEU A 530 13.60 11.70 14.05
C LEU A 530 14.89 12.48 14.27
N SER A 531 15.87 11.81 14.88
CA SER A 531 17.25 12.29 14.96
C SER A 531 17.90 12.29 13.56
N THR A 532 19.06 12.92 13.40
CA THR A 532 19.79 12.87 12.13
C THR A 532 20.10 11.43 11.69
N VAL A 533 20.43 10.56 12.66
CA VAL A 533 20.65 9.13 12.41
C VAL A 533 19.34 8.45 12.01
N GLY A 534 18.24 8.76 12.71
CA GLY A 534 16.91 8.24 12.39
C GLY A 534 16.46 8.58 10.98
N LYS A 535 16.70 9.81 10.50
CA LYS A 535 16.39 10.24 9.13
C LYS A 535 17.14 9.44 8.06
N VAL A 536 18.42 9.11 8.31
CA VAL A 536 19.19 8.28 7.36
C VAL A 536 18.67 6.84 7.36
N ILE A 537 18.37 6.30 8.54
CA ILE A 537 17.82 4.94 8.67
C ILE A 537 16.44 4.83 8.00
N SER A 538 15.56 5.83 8.16
CA SER A 538 14.20 5.80 7.58
C SER A 538 14.20 5.81 6.05
N LEU A 539 15.20 6.43 5.42
CA LEU A 539 15.36 6.42 3.97
C LEU A 539 15.64 5.00 3.44
N VAL A 540 16.52 4.26 4.10
CA VAL A 540 16.99 2.95 3.63
C VAL A 540 16.11 1.81 4.15
N TYR A 541 15.69 1.85 5.41
CA TYR A 541 14.97 0.77 6.08
C TYR A 541 13.75 1.31 6.85
N LYS A 542 13.54 0.87 8.10
CA LYS A 542 12.48 1.31 9.01
C LYS A 542 13.06 1.72 10.36
N VAL A 543 12.41 2.69 10.99
CA VAL A 543 12.74 3.16 12.34
C VAL A 543 11.93 2.38 13.38
N PRO A 544 12.37 2.31 14.65
CA PRO A 544 11.57 1.71 15.72
C PRO A 544 10.24 2.45 15.87
N SER A 545 9.15 1.70 16.03
CA SER A 545 7.82 2.26 16.28
C SER A 545 7.79 3.04 17.60
N LEU A 546 6.96 4.08 17.65
CA LEU A 546 6.64 4.76 18.90
C LEU A 546 5.41 4.11 19.53
N SER A 547 5.37 4.13 20.86
CA SER A 547 4.20 3.75 21.63
C SER A 547 3.82 4.86 22.61
N LEU A 548 2.53 5.06 22.82
CA LEU A 548 1.99 5.96 23.83
C LEU A 548 1.36 5.10 24.92
N LYS A 549 1.95 5.13 26.10
CA LYS A 549 1.34 4.58 27.31
C LYS A 549 0.35 5.62 27.84
N VAL A 550 -0.89 5.21 28.00
CA VAL A 550 -2.00 6.04 28.50
C VAL A 550 -2.41 5.47 29.85
N THR A 551 -2.27 6.26 30.90
CA THR A 551 -2.66 5.89 32.26
C THR A 551 -3.95 6.61 32.63
N MET A 552 -4.99 5.85 32.96
CA MET A 552 -6.33 6.33 33.29
C MET A 552 -6.41 6.74 34.76
N ARG A 553 -7.44 7.51 35.14
CA ARG A 553 -7.64 7.93 36.54
C ARG A 553 -7.94 6.76 37.49
N ASN A 554 -8.53 5.69 36.99
CA ASN A 554 -8.76 4.44 37.74
C ASN A 554 -7.47 3.64 37.99
N GLY A 555 -6.32 4.06 37.40
CA GLY A 555 -5.02 3.41 37.53
C GLY A 555 -4.72 2.37 36.45
N GLU A 556 -5.67 2.06 35.57
CA GLU A 556 -5.43 1.19 34.41
C GLU A 556 -4.49 1.88 33.42
N ALA A 557 -3.58 1.11 32.82
CA ALA A 557 -2.65 1.60 31.82
C ALA A 557 -2.72 0.74 30.56
N SER A 558 -2.88 1.39 29.42
CA SER A 558 -2.90 0.76 28.11
C SER A 558 -1.79 1.35 27.24
N VAL A 559 -1.20 0.53 26.38
CA VAL A 559 -0.11 0.96 25.48
C VAL A 559 -0.61 0.86 24.05
N TYR A 560 -0.55 1.98 23.33
CA TYR A 560 -0.99 2.09 21.96
C TYR A 560 0.18 2.41 21.04
N ARG A 561 0.17 1.85 19.83
CA ARG A 561 1.10 2.27 18.79
C ARG A 561 0.75 3.68 18.30
N VAL A 562 1.75 4.52 18.09
CA VAL A 562 1.58 5.88 17.57
C VAL A 562 2.61 6.21 16.49
N SER A 563 2.35 7.27 15.72
CA SER A 563 3.31 7.84 14.77
C SER A 563 3.49 9.32 15.04
N ALA A 564 4.72 9.81 14.96
CA ALA A 564 5.08 11.20 15.18
C ALA A 564 4.35 12.14 14.22
N ASN A 565 4.20 11.75 12.94
CA ASN A 565 3.50 12.57 11.96
C ASN A 565 2.01 12.74 12.29
N THR A 566 1.31 11.69 12.72
CA THR A 566 -0.13 11.78 13.06
C THR A 566 -0.36 12.48 14.40
N MET A 567 0.57 12.35 15.33
CA MET A 567 0.52 13.04 16.63
C MET A 567 0.69 14.56 16.52
N GLU A 568 1.29 15.07 15.43
CA GLU A 568 1.54 16.50 15.24
C GLU A 568 0.28 17.31 14.94
N THR A 569 -0.75 16.69 14.33
CA THR A 569 -1.97 17.40 13.90
C THR A 569 -3.02 17.57 14.96
N GLY A 570 -2.83 17.01 16.16
CA GLY A 570 -3.82 17.06 17.23
C GLY A 570 -4.81 15.90 17.14
N PHE A 571 -5.08 15.26 18.26
CA PHE A 571 -6.02 14.15 18.37
C PHE A 571 -6.68 14.13 19.75
N LEU A 572 -7.84 13.48 19.86
CA LEU A 572 -8.54 13.34 21.13
C LEU A 572 -7.73 12.41 22.06
N LEU A 573 -7.36 12.92 23.23
CA LEU A 573 -6.67 12.15 24.26
C LEU A 573 -7.61 11.71 25.39
N SER A 574 -8.50 12.60 25.85
CA SER A 574 -9.39 12.34 26.97
C SER A 574 -10.80 12.88 26.69
N PRO A 575 -11.89 12.13 26.96
CA PRO A 575 -11.90 10.74 27.45
C PRO A 575 -11.28 9.79 26.42
N LEU A 576 -10.77 8.64 26.89
CA LEU A 576 -10.22 7.62 26.01
C LEU A 576 -11.38 6.94 25.24
N VAL A 577 -11.35 7.01 23.91
CA VAL A 577 -12.38 6.44 23.03
C VAL A 577 -11.84 5.21 22.33
N ILE A 578 -12.39 4.04 22.69
CA ILE A 578 -11.98 2.72 22.18
C ILE A 578 -13.15 1.90 21.63
N SER A 579 -14.38 2.41 21.69
CA SER A 579 -15.57 1.81 21.10
C SER A 579 -16.49 2.82 20.42
N ASN A 580 -17.39 2.32 19.56
CA ASN A 580 -18.48 3.10 18.96
C ASN A 580 -19.34 3.81 20.02
N ALA A 581 -19.60 3.13 21.14
CA ALA A 581 -20.39 3.69 22.22
C ALA A 581 -19.68 4.89 22.87
N ASP A 582 -18.36 4.82 23.04
CA ASP A 582 -17.57 5.93 23.59
C ASP A 582 -17.54 7.12 22.63
N PHE A 583 -17.42 6.84 21.33
CA PHE A 583 -17.47 7.86 20.29
C PHE A 583 -18.84 8.59 20.27
N VAL A 584 -19.95 7.85 20.35
CA VAL A 584 -21.30 8.46 20.44
C VAL A 584 -21.44 9.33 21.70
N ARG A 585 -20.86 8.92 22.84
CA ARG A 585 -20.87 9.73 24.08
C ARG A 585 -20.16 11.09 23.90
N LEU A 586 -19.22 11.23 22.97
CA LEU A 586 -18.58 12.52 22.67
C LEU A 586 -19.54 13.55 22.07
N PHE A 587 -20.67 13.16 21.50
CA PHE A 587 -21.64 14.12 20.95
C PHE A 587 -22.57 14.71 22.02
N ASP A 588 -22.54 14.19 23.25
CA ASP A 588 -23.28 14.72 24.39
C ASP A 588 -22.32 15.43 25.35
N SER A 589 -22.40 16.77 25.38
CA SER A 589 -21.55 17.63 26.22
C SER A 589 -21.65 17.32 27.71
N ASN A 590 -22.76 16.75 28.19
CA ASN A 590 -22.93 16.37 29.59
C ASN A 590 -22.34 15.00 29.90
N ALA A 591 -22.33 14.09 28.92
CA ALA A 591 -21.80 12.72 29.07
C ALA A 591 -20.28 12.65 28.89
N ALA A 592 -19.70 13.49 28.02
CA ALA A 592 -18.26 13.51 27.71
C ALA A 592 -17.34 13.91 28.89
N THR A 593 -17.91 14.21 30.06
CA THR A 593 -17.22 14.81 31.22
C THR A 593 -17.16 13.90 32.46
N ARG A 594 -17.73 12.68 32.40
CA ARG A 594 -17.84 11.79 33.56
C ARG A 594 -16.77 10.70 33.62
N GLY A 595 -16.21 10.57 34.83
CA GLY A 595 -15.79 9.34 35.56
C GLY A 595 -15.02 8.26 34.81
N ASP A 596 -13.90 7.80 35.37
CA ASP A 596 -13.11 6.62 34.98
C ASP A 596 -12.44 6.62 33.60
N ASP A 597 -13.10 7.06 32.52
CA ASP A 597 -12.57 7.10 31.14
C ASP A 597 -11.57 8.26 30.90
N ALA A 598 -11.30 9.05 31.93
CA ALA A 598 -10.40 10.20 31.85
C ALA A 598 -8.93 9.79 31.97
N VAL A 599 -8.10 10.32 31.06
CA VAL A 599 -6.65 10.10 31.09
C VAL A 599 -6.02 10.94 32.20
N LYS A 600 -5.18 10.31 33.02
CA LYS A 600 -4.40 10.95 34.09
C LYS A 600 -3.03 11.38 33.60
N SER A 601 -2.33 10.52 32.87
CA SER A 601 -0.99 10.80 32.36
C SER A 601 -0.69 10.00 31.09
N ILE A 602 0.31 10.46 30.34
CA ILE A 602 0.81 9.80 29.13
C ILE A 602 2.34 9.68 29.18
N ALA A 603 2.89 8.63 28.60
CA ALA A 603 4.33 8.49 28.38
C ALA A 603 4.61 8.04 26.94
N LEU A 604 5.49 8.76 26.24
CA LEU A 604 5.93 8.40 24.89
C LEU A 604 7.16 7.49 24.99
N GLU A 605 7.01 6.25 24.54
CA GLU A 605 7.99 5.17 24.68
C GLU A 605 8.51 4.71 23.30
N VAL A 606 9.74 4.19 23.28
CA VAL A 606 10.33 3.51 22.12
C VAL A 606 10.59 2.05 22.51
N PRO A 607 9.72 1.10 22.12
CA PRO A 607 9.95 -0.30 22.44
C PRO A 607 11.27 -0.83 21.83
N GLY A 608 12.17 -1.34 22.68
CA GLY A 608 13.42 -1.99 22.27
C GLY A 608 14.67 -1.10 22.27
N GLU A 609 15.81 -1.64 21.82
CA GLU A 609 17.15 -1.09 22.09
C GLU A 609 17.59 0.12 21.22
N ARG A 610 16.74 0.67 20.33
CA ARG A 610 17.14 1.68 19.33
C ARG A 610 16.55 3.09 19.54
N SER A 611 16.58 3.59 20.78
CA SER A 611 16.13 4.97 21.10
C SER A 611 16.87 6.06 20.31
N VAL A 612 18.08 5.79 19.80
CA VAL A 612 18.91 6.73 19.02
C VAL A 612 18.27 7.25 17.73
N CYS A 613 17.24 6.58 17.19
CA CYS A 613 16.55 7.04 15.98
C CYS A 613 15.66 8.27 16.23
N TRP A 614 15.31 8.52 17.49
CA TRP A 614 14.38 9.56 17.89
C TRP A 614 15.10 10.63 18.73
N ASN A 615 14.64 11.88 18.64
CA ASN A 615 15.09 12.90 19.57
C ASN A 615 14.61 12.56 20.99
N LYS A 616 15.47 12.75 21.99
CA LYS A 616 15.11 12.48 23.39
C LYS A 616 14.02 13.41 23.89
N LYS A 617 14.10 14.70 23.53
CA LYS A 617 13.14 15.73 23.93
C LYS A 617 12.05 15.89 22.89
N TYR A 618 10.82 16.04 23.36
CA TYR A 618 9.64 16.36 22.56
C TYR A 618 8.74 17.37 23.30
N THR A 619 7.75 17.89 22.59
CA THR A 619 6.81 18.88 23.12
C THR A 619 5.39 18.34 23.07
N VAL A 620 4.63 18.55 24.14
CA VAL A 620 3.22 18.17 24.28
C VAL A 620 2.39 19.43 24.51
N THR A 621 1.39 19.68 23.68
CA THR A 621 0.47 20.81 23.82
C THR A 621 -0.94 20.29 24.08
N PHE A 622 -1.54 20.70 25.20
CA PHE A 622 -2.88 20.31 25.59
C PHE A 622 -3.88 21.43 25.31
N LYS A 623 -5.06 21.05 24.81
CA LYS A 623 -6.17 21.96 24.49
C LYS A 623 -7.49 21.32 24.91
N GLN A 624 -8.39 22.11 25.49
CA GLN A 624 -9.75 21.68 25.80
C GLN A 624 -10.68 22.07 24.65
N TYR A 625 -11.42 21.11 24.11
CA TYR A 625 -12.44 21.35 23.08
C TYR A 625 -13.69 22.03 23.65
N GLU A 626 -14.26 22.95 22.89
CA GLU A 626 -15.49 23.68 23.21
C GLU A 626 -16.61 23.33 22.22
N TYR A 627 -17.75 22.86 22.73
CA TYR A 627 -18.93 22.46 21.94
C TYR A 627 -19.65 23.61 21.22
#